data_AF-A0A564Q6B5-F1
#
_entry.id   AF-A0A564Q6B5-F1
#
_cell.length_a   1.000
_cell.length_b   1.000
_cell.length_c   1.000
_cell.angle_alpha   90.00
_cell.angle_beta   90.00
_cell.angle_gamma   90.00
#
_symmetry.space_group_name_H-M   'P 1'
#
loop_
_entity.id
_entity.type
_entity.pdbx_description
1 polymer ?
#
loop_
_entity_poly.entity_id
_entity_poly.type
_entity_poly.pdbx_seq_one_letter_code
_entity_poly.pdbx_strand_id
1 'polypeptide(L)'
;MLSQCPRNIFIKVEKVKDHGIAVLAGFSKLLSKSNLYGFLDKISVARAEKFGIACAKAFKTQGIFNGKTVNLDCHLISYFGDLKIVKDKHPTRNTIMQGIKAFIIQDQDTGNPIFGRVEYPRKGLKSETVAVPLLEIARNILPNLEKVIFDKWFLVGSLMEYLDKKMNLKYVTLIKLYNNRIEEMKSIPKDEFGPLVGTDRLIAFKDTTLRNFSGSTKLGVVCFLEDGKEKYHGYLTNDYESSEGRILNEKSWRWRIENFFKDYDFL
;
A
#
# COMPACT_ATOMS: atom_id res chain seq x y z
N MET A 1 -8.63 42.10 -31.21
CA MET A 1 -7.70 41.51 -30.22
C MET A 1 -7.84 40.00 -30.30
N LEU A 2 -6.99 39.33 -31.08
CA LEU A 2 -6.97 37.87 -31.18
C LEU A 2 -6.09 37.32 -30.05
N SER A 3 -6.67 36.48 -29.20
CA SER A 3 -5.94 35.74 -28.17
C SER A 3 -4.96 34.80 -28.86
N GLN A 4 -3.67 34.96 -28.56
CA GLN A 4 -2.65 34.00 -29.00
C GLN A 4 -2.90 32.69 -28.27
N CYS A 5 -3.27 31.65 -29.02
CA CYS A 5 -3.16 30.27 -28.54
C CYS A 5 -1.72 30.01 -28.05
N PRO A 6 -1.53 29.33 -26.91
CA PRO A 6 -0.20 28.91 -26.50
C PRO A 6 0.37 27.99 -27.59
N ARG A 7 1.56 28.34 -28.09
CA ARG A 7 2.28 27.50 -29.05
C ARG A 7 2.58 26.16 -28.37
N ASN A 8 2.01 25.08 -28.88
CA ASN A 8 2.42 23.73 -28.54
C ASN A 8 3.85 23.53 -29.05
N ILE A 9 4.83 23.71 -28.16
CA ILE A 9 6.23 23.39 -28.45
C ILE A 9 6.38 21.87 -28.30
N PHE A 10 6.38 21.18 -29.44
CA PHE A 10 6.74 19.76 -29.49
C PHE A 10 8.26 19.64 -29.51
N ILE A 11 8.86 19.31 -28.36
CA ILE A 11 10.27 18.90 -28.31
C ILE A 11 10.32 17.44 -28.74
N LYS A 12 10.72 17.18 -29.98
CA LYS A 12 11.06 15.82 -30.44
C LYS A 12 12.37 15.39 -29.77
N VAL A 13 12.28 14.62 -28.69
CA VAL A 13 13.46 14.01 -28.05
C VAL A 13 13.72 12.67 -28.72
N GLU A 14 14.46 12.66 -29.83
CA GLU A 14 14.59 11.51 -30.73
C GLU A 14 15.43 10.32 -30.20
N LYS A 15 15.81 10.29 -28.92
CA LYS A 15 16.32 9.11 -28.20
C LYS A 15 16.54 9.47 -26.73
N VAL A 16 15.50 9.33 -25.92
CA VAL A 16 15.62 9.42 -24.45
C VAL A 16 16.41 8.19 -23.98
N LYS A 17 17.64 8.40 -23.51
CA LYS A 17 18.50 7.35 -22.92
C LYS A 17 18.51 7.37 -21.39
N ASP A 18 17.75 8.27 -20.78
CA ASP A 18 17.85 8.59 -19.35
C ASP A 18 16.44 8.68 -18.74
N HIS A 19 16.24 8.04 -17.59
CA HIS A 19 14.94 7.91 -16.90
C HIS A 19 14.66 9.04 -15.89
N GLY A 20 15.49 10.09 -15.88
CA GLY A 20 15.47 11.13 -14.85
C GLY A 20 14.43 12.26 -14.98
N ILE A 21 14.30 13.02 -13.88
CA ILE A 21 13.41 14.19 -13.73
C ILE A 21 13.62 15.29 -14.78
N ALA A 22 14.81 15.35 -15.39
CA ALA A 22 15.15 16.35 -16.41
C ALA A 22 14.34 16.16 -17.70
N VAL A 23 14.02 14.92 -18.06
CA VAL A 23 13.18 14.60 -19.23
C VAL A 23 11.73 15.00 -18.96
N LEU A 24 11.22 14.70 -17.76
CA LEU A 24 9.87 15.11 -17.34
C LEU A 24 9.71 16.63 -17.25
N ALA A 25 10.80 17.35 -16.95
CA ALA A 25 10.80 18.80 -16.85
C ALA A 25 11.09 19.53 -18.18
N GLY A 26 11.23 18.81 -19.30
CA GLY A 26 11.44 19.40 -20.63
C GLY A 26 12.79 20.10 -20.79
N PHE A 27 13.79 19.79 -19.97
CA PHE A 27 15.11 20.39 -20.08
C PHE A 27 15.92 19.75 -21.21
N SER A 28 16.60 20.58 -21.99
CA SER A 28 17.54 20.13 -23.02
C SER A 28 18.88 19.63 -22.45
N LYS A 29 19.15 19.90 -21.16
CA LYS A 29 20.36 19.46 -20.44
C LYS A 29 20.08 19.29 -18.95
N LEU A 30 20.69 18.29 -18.33
CA LEU A 30 20.66 18.07 -16.88
C LEU A 30 21.26 19.26 -16.12
N LEU A 31 20.62 19.65 -15.01
CA LEU A 31 21.17 20.61 -14.06
C LEU A 31 22.52 20.12 -13.52
N SER A 32 23.42 21.06 -13.19
CA SER A 32 24.67 20.69 -12.50
C SER A 32 24.36 20.03 -11.15
N LYS A 33 25.23 19.12 -10.69
CA LYS A 33 25.07 18.47 -9.39
C LYS A 33 24.92 19.49 -8.26
N SER A 34 25.73 20.55 -8.25
CA SER A 34 25.68 21.61 -7.23
C SER A 34 24.33 22.34 -7.22
N ASN A 35 23.75 22.61 -8.40
CA ASN A 35 22.43 23.22 -8.49
C ASN A 35 21.33 22.27 -8.00
N LEU A 36 21.45 20.98 -8.31
CA LEU A 36 20.51 19.96 -7.83
C LEU A 36 20.58 19.83 -6.30
N TYR A 37 21.77 19.71 -5.70
CA TYR A 37 21.92 19.65 -4.24
C TYR A 37 21.40 20.92 -3.57
N GLY A 38 21.78 22.10 -4.07
CA GLY A 38 21.29 23.37 -3.52
C GLY A 38 19.78 23.57 -3.67
N PHE A 39 19.15 22.92 -4.65
CA PHE A 39 17.69 22.82 -4.74
C PHE A 39 17.13 21.85 -3.69
N LEU A 40 17.64 20.62 -3.63
CA LEU A 40 17.17 19.58 -2.71
C LEU A 40 17.29 20.00 -1.24
N ASP A 41 18.35 20.72 -0.86
CA ASP A 41 18.54 21.25 0.51
C ASP A 41 17.44 22.24 0.93
N LYS A 42 16.75 22.86 -0.04
CA LYS A 42 15.66 23.81 0.22
C LYS A 42 14.28 23.13 0.25
N ILE A 43 14.20 21.84 -0.08
CA ILE A 43 12.95 21.08 -0.11
C ILE A 43 12.82 20.28 1.19
N SER A 44 11.85 20.67 2.01
CA SER A 44 11.47 19.88 3.18
C SER A 44 10.60 18.69 2.76
N VAL A 45 10.54 17.65 3.61
CA VAL A 45 9.64 16.50 3.43
C VAL A 45 8.19 16.96 3.21
N ALA A 46 7.71 17.91 4.01
CA ALA A 46 6.36 18.46 3.87
C ALA A 46 6.13 19.15 2.51
N ARG A 47 7.15 19.79 1.92
CA ARG A 47 7.05 20.38 0.57
C ARG A 47 7.02 19.28 -0.50
N ALA A 48 7.84 18.24 -0.34
CA ALA A 48 7.83 17.09 -1.24
C ALA A 48 6.46 16.37 -1.21
N GLU A 49 5.87 16.19 -0.03
CA GLU A 49 4.52 15.60 0.09
C GLU A 49 3.45 16.46 -0.60
N LYS A 50 3.46 17.78 -0.38
CA LYS A 50 2.53 18.70 -1.05
C LYS A 50 2.65 18.62 -2.58
N PHE A 51 3.88 18.53 -3.08
CA PHE A 51 4.12 18.33 -4.51
C PHE A 51 3.56 16.99 -4.99
N GLY A 52 3.83 15.89 -4.28
CA GLY A 52 3.28 14.57 -4.61
C GLY A 52 1.75 14.55 -4.63
N ILE A 53 1.10 15.17 -3.66
CA ILE A 53 -0.37 15.29 -3.61
C ILE A 53 -0.89 16.09 -4.81
N ALA A 54 -0.24 17.19 -5.18
CA ALA A 54 -0.65 18.00 -6.33
C ALA A 54 -0.52 17.22 -7.65
N CYS A 55 0.58 16.48 -7.84
CA CYS A 55 0.77 15.59 -8.98
C CYS A 55 -0.30 14.50 -9.02
N ALA A 56 -0.55 13.81 -7.90
CA ALA A 56 -1.53 12.73 -7.83
C ALA A 56 -2.96 13.22 -8.17
N LYS A 57 -3.34 14.43 -7.73
CA LYS A 57 -4.61 15.04 -8.12
C LYS A 57 -4.70 15.29 -9.62
N ALA A 58 -3.64 15.82 -10.22
CA ALA A 58 -3.59 16.02 -11.68
C ALA A 58 -3.63 14.69 -12.45
N PHE A 59 -2.98 13.64 -11.94
CA PHE A 59 -3.05 12.31 -12.55
C PHE A 59 -4.44 11.70 -12.43
N LYS A 60 -5.16 11.94 -11.33
CA LYS A 60 -6.55 11.53 -11.21
C LYS A 60 -7.43 12.20 -12.26
N THR A 61 -7.28 13.51 -12.51
CA THR A 61 -8.08 14.21 -13.52
C THR A 61 -7.76 13.76 -14.95
N GLN A 62 -6.56 13.22 -15.18
CA GLN A 62 -6.15 12.62 -16.45
C GLN A 62 -6.56 11.15 -16.61
N GLY A 63 -7.25 10.55 -15.61
CA GLY A 63 -7.70 9.16 -15.68
C GLY A 63 -6.62 8.11 -15.44
N ILE A 64 -5.47 8.49 -14.87
CA ILE A 64 -4.36 7.57 -14.57
C ILE A 64 -4.72 6.57 -13.45
N PHE A 65 -5.69 6.92 -12.60
CA PHE A 65 -6.15 6.10 -11.48
C PHE A 65 -7.63 5.77 -11.60
N ASN A 66 -8.00 4.52 -11.30
CA ASN A 66 -9.41 4.13 -11.19
C ASN A 66 -9.98 4.57 -9.83
N GLY A 67 -9.31 4.19 -8.75
CA GLY A 67 -9.45 4.77 -7.41
C GLY A 67 -10.42 4.08 -6.46
N LYS A 68 -11.00 2.93 -6.81
CA LYS A 68 -11.95 2.22 -5.95
C LYS A 68 -11.27 1.40 -4.85
N THR A 69 -10.22 0.68 -5.23
CA THR A 69 -9.44 -0.17 -4.33
C THR A 69 -7.98 0.24 -4.36
N VAL A 70 -7.37 0.39 -3.19
CA VAL A 70 -5.94 0.71 -3.08
C VAL A 70 -5.20 -0.33 -2.25
N ASN A 71 -3.95 -0.59 -2.62
CA ASN A 71 -2.99 -1.29 -1.78
C ASN A 71 -2.29 -0.27 -0.88
N LEU A 72 -2.03 -0.64 0.38
CA LEU A 72 -1.14 0.09 1.29
C LEU A 72 -0.08 -0.88 1.81
N ASP A 73 1.19 -0.51 1.64
CA ASP A 73 2.31 -1.32 2.08
C ASP A 73 3.50 -0.46 2.51
N CYS A 74 4.46 -1.10 3.19
CA CYS A 74 5.64 -0.48 3.74
C CYS A 74 6.92 -1.16 3.26
N HIS A 75 7.86 -0.36 2.76
CA HIS A 75 9.20 -0.78 2.42
C HIS A 75 10.22 -0.21 3.40
N LEU A 76 11.22 -1.02 3.76
CA LEU A 76 12.34 -0.59 4.60
C LEU A 76 13.53 -0.27 3.70
N ILE A 77 13.92 1.00 3.68
CA ILE A 77 15.08 1.51 2.98
C ILE A 77 16.26 1.53 3.96
N SER A 78 17.36 0.88 3.60
CA SER A 78 18.58 0.90 4.41
C SER A 78 19.12 2.33 4.52
N TYR A 79 19.39 2.78 5.74
CA TYR A 79 19.93 4.12 5.98
C TYR A 79 21.37 4.03 6.51
N PHE A 80 22.27 4.76 5.87
CA PHE A 80 23.70 4.76 6.15
C PHE A 80 24.23 6.15 6.59
N GLY A 81 23.33 7.10 6.87
CA GLY A 81 23.72 8.43 7.34
C GLY A 81 23.81 8.52 8.86
N ASP A 82 24.18 9.71 9.35
CA ASP A 82 24.45 9.92 10.78
C ASP A 82 23.20 10.14 11.64
N LEU A 83 22.03 10.26 11.02
CA LEU A 83 20.79 10.47 11.77
C LEU A 83 20.46 9.22 12.60
N LYS A 84 20.29 9.41 13.91
CA LYS A 84 19.86 8.35 14.82
C LYS A 84 18.39 8.00 14.59
N ILE A 85 18.16 6.99 13.76
CA ILE A 85 16.84 6.38 13.52
C ILE A 85 16.80 4.94 14.04
N VAL A 86 15.59 4.40 14.17
CA VAL A 86 15.31 3.04 14.64
C VAL A 86 15.95 2.03 13.72
N LYS A 87 16.53 1.00 14.32
CA LYS A 87 17.00 -0.17 13.60
C LYS A 87 15.86 -1.17 13.45
N ASP A 88 15.73 -1.71 12.26
CA ASP A 88 14.77 -2.77 11.96
C ASP A 88 15.46 -3.87 11.16
N LYS A 89 14.83 -5.04 11.11
CA LYS A 89 15.33 -6.18 10.37
C LYS A 89 15.10 -5.96 8.87
N HIS A 90 16.17 -5.95 8.10
CA HIS A 90 16.09 -5.86 6.64
C HIS A 90 15.47 -7.13 6.06
N PRO A 91 14.40 -7.04 5.25
CA PRO A 91 13.65 -8.19 4.79
C PRO A 91 14.50 -9.16 3.95
N THR A 92 15.35 -8.64 3.07
CA THR A 92 16.19 -9.46 2.17
C THR A 92 17.56 -9.82 2.72
N ARG A 93 18.16 -8.96 3.56
CA ARG A 93 19.53 -9.16 4.09
C ARG A 93 19.54 -9.93 5.41
N ASN A 94 18.39 -10.10 6.05
CA ASN A 94 18.25 -10.77 7.35
C ASN A 94 19.10 -10.14 8.47
N THR A 95 19.53 -8.88 8.31
CA THR A 95 20.37 -8.11 9.24
C THR A 95 19.59 -6.95 9.87
N ILE A 96 19.92 -6.60 11.11
CA ILE A 96 19.35 -5.43 11.79
C ILE A 96 20.16 -4.18 11.38
N MET A 97 19.48 -3.18 10.82
CA MET A 97 20.12 -1.93 10.39
C MET A 97 19.18 -0.74 10.54
N GLN A 98 19.75 0.46 10.60
CA GLN A 98 18.96 1.68 10.55
C GLN A 98 18.20 1.72 9.24
N GLY A 99 16.93 2.11 9.29
CA GLY A 99 16.17 2.22 8.05
C GLY A 99 15.05 3.23 8.08
N ILE A 100 14.85 3.84 6.92
CA ILE A 100 13.75 4.72 6.60
C ILE A 100 12.56 3.83 6.20
N LYS A 101 11.36 4.17 6.66
CA LYS A 101 10.16 3.43 6.31
C LYS A 101 9.42 4.21 5.22
N ALA A 102 9.36 3.66 4.01
CA ALA A 102 8.59 4.21 2.90
C ALA A 102 7.23 3.52 2.83
N PHE A 103 6.16 4.29 3.03
CA PHE A 103 4.79 3.82 2.93
C PHE A 103 4.19 4.28 1.62
N ILE A 104 3.67 3.35 0.83
CA ILE A 104 3.13 3.63 -0.50
C ILE A 104 1.67 3.23 -0.55
N ILE A 105 0.86 4.11 -1.15
CA ILE A 105 -0.49 3.80 -1.60
C ILE A 105 -0.45 3.61 -3.12
N GLN A 106 -0.98 2.49 -3.58
CA GLN A 106 -1.03 2.13 -5.00
C GLN A 106 -2.48 1.87 -5.41
N ASP A 107 -2.90 2.40 -6.55
CA ASP A 107 -4.16 2.06 -7.17
C ASP A 107 -4.13 0.59 -7.61
N GLN A 108 -5.01 -0.25 -7.07
CA GLN A 108 -4.89 -1.70 -7.26
C GLN A 108 -5.17 -2.13 -8.71
N ASP A 109 -6.14 -1.47 -9.36
CA ASP A 109 -6.60 -1.83 -10.69
C ASP A 109 -5.53 -1.51 -11.74
N THR A 110 -4.96 -0.31 -11.68
CA THR A 110 -3.94 0.18 -12.62
C THR A 110 -2.52 -0.22 -12.24
N GLY A 111 -2.26 -0.52 -10.97
CA GLY A 111 -0.92 -0.75 -10.44
C GLY A 111 -0.09 0.52 -10.27
N ASN A 112 -0.66 1.71 -10.50
CA ASN A 112 0.09 2.96 -10.42
C ASN A 112 0.23 3.44 -8.97
N PRO A 113 1.41 3.94 -8.55
CA PRO A 113 1.57 4.57 -7.25
C PRO A 113 0.77 5.89 -7.20
N ILE A 114 0.01 6.07 -6.13
CA ILE A 114 -0.80 7.28 -5.90
C ILE A 114 -0.03 8.28 -5.06
N PHE A 115 0.49 7.81 -3.93
CA PHE A 115 1.19 8.66 -2.98
C PHE A 115 2.16 7.84 -2.14
N GLY A 116 3.30 8.44 -1.81
CA GLY A 116 4.31 7.85 -0.94
C GLY A 116 4.68 8.81 0.19
N ARG A 117 4.85 8.25 1.39
CA ARG A 117 5.38 8.96 2.56
C ARG A 117 6.59 8.23 3.09
N VAL A 118 7.60 8.99 3.48
CA VAL A 118 8.78 8.46 4.16
C VAL A 118 8.77 8.87 5.62
N GLU A 119 9.04 7.91 6.50
CA GLU A 119 9.18 8.11 7.94
C GLU A 119 10.62 7.85 8.36
N TYR A 120 11.15 8.76 9.19
CA TYR A 120 12.46 8.66 9.83
C TYR A 120 12.24 8.33 11.32
N PRO A 121 11.89 7.07 11.64
CA PRO A 121 11.44 6.73 12.98
C PRO A 121 12.56 6.94 14.00
N ARG A 122 12.38 7.87 14.95
CA ARG A 122 13.25 7.97 16.15
C ARG A 122 12.84 7.00 17.25
N LYS A 123 11.60 6.51 17.18
CA LYS A 123 10.99 5.49 18.04
C LYS A 123 10.10 4.60 17.17
N GLY A 124 9.65 3.46 17.70
CA GLY A 124 8.75 2.57 16.97
C GLY A 124 7.51 3.29 16.43
N LEU A 125 7.13 2.98 15.19
CA LEU A 125 5.93 3.51 14.54
C LEU A 125 4.69 2.72 14.98
N LYS A 126 3.56 3.41 15.13
CA LYS A 126 2.25 2.78 15.29
C LYS A 126 1.54 2.78 13.94
N SER A 127 0.92 1.66 13.57
CA SER A 127 0.24 1.51 12.28
C SER A 127 -0.80 2.61 12.04
N GLU A 128 -1.62 2.93 13.05
CA GLU A 128 -2.65 3.97 13.00
C GLU A 128 -2.08 5.35 12.68
N THR A 129 -0.97 5.71 13.33
CA THR A 129 -0.35 7.03 13.16
C THR A 129 0.19 7.26 11.75
N VAL A 130 0.38 6.18 10.99
CA VAL A 130 0.85 6.22 9.61
C VAL A 130 -0.30 6.02 8.63
N ALA A 131 -1.11 4.98 8.82
CA ALA A 131 -2.16 4.58 7.91
C ALA A 131 -3.28 5.63 7.81
N VAL A 132 -3.72 6.20 8.93
CA VAL A 132 -4.85 7.15 8.94
C VAL A 132 -4.54 8.39 8.09
N PRO A 133 -3.44 9.13 8.33
CA PRO A 133 -3.11 10.29 7.49
C PRO A 133 -2.90 9.93 6.02
N LEU A 134 -2.31 8.77 5.72
CA LEU A 134 -2.09 8.31 4.36
C LEU A 134 -3.42 8.04 3.63
N LEU A 135 -4.36 7.37 4.29
CA LEU A 135 -5.66 7.05 3.71
C LEU A 135 -6.56 8.28 3.61
N GLU A 136 -6.44 9.25 4.51
CA GLU A 136 -7.10 10.54 4.38
C GLU A 136 -6.60 11.32 3.16
N ILE A 137 -5.28 11.34 2.93
CA ILE A 137 -4.69 11.90 1.71
C ILE A 137 -5.18 11.14 0.48
N ALA A 138 -5.18 9.81 0.50
CA ALA A 138 -5.64 9.00 -0.62
C ALA A 138 -7.11 9.26 -0.93
N ARG A 139 -7.99 9.38 0.06
CA ARG A 139 -9.41 9.73 -0.14
C ARG A 139 -9.59 11.14 -0.69
N ASN A 140 -8.71 12.08 -0.31
CA ASN A 140 -8.71 13.42 -0.88
C ASN A 140 -8.30 13.44 -2.36
N ILE A 141 -7.44 12.51 -2.78
CA ILE A 141 -7.02 12.32 -4.18
C ILE A 141 -8.06 11.48 -4.96
N LEU A 142 -8.64 10.47 -4.30
CA LEU A 142 -9.59 9.51 -4.83
C LEU A 142 -10.92 9.57 -4.05
N PRO A 143 -11.85 10.46 -4.42
CA PRO A 143 -13.13 10.61 -3.71
C PRO A 143 -13.99 9.33 -3.71
N ASN A 144 -13.77 8.44 -4.68
CA ASN A 144 -14.46 7.16 -4.84
C ASN A 144 -13.73 5.97 -4.19
N LEU A 145 -12.78 6.23 -3.29
CA LEU A 145 -12.10 5.17 -2.54
C LEU A 145 -13.10 4.42 -1.65
N GLU A 146 -13.24 3.13 -1.92
CA GLU A 146 -14.18 2.24 -1.23
C GLU A 146 -13.44 1.21 -0.35
N LYS A 147 -12.27 0.76 -0.80
CA LYS A 147 -11.57 -0.38 -0.20
C LYS A 147 -10.06 -0.18 -0.12
N VAL A 148 -9.47 -0.68 0.96
CA VAL A 148 -8.03 -0.74 1.16
C VAL A 148 -7.56 -2.16 1.46
N ILE A 149 -6.43 -2.56 0.89
CA ILE A 149 -5.80 -3.86 1.15
C ILE A 149 -4.39 -3.65 1.68
N PHE A 150 -4.09 -4.25 2.82
CA PHE A 150 -2.79 -4.06 3.47
C PHE A 150 -2.29 -5.32 4.18
N ASP A 151 -1.00 -5.30 4.50
CA ASP A 151 -0.32 -6.39 5.18
C ASP A 151 -0.78 -6.55 6.66
N LYS A 152 -0.22 -7.56 7.34
CA LYS A 152 -0.52 -7.87 8.74
C LYS A 152 0.06 -6.86 9.74
N TRP A 153 0.95 -5.96 9.35
CA TRP A 153 1.50 -4.93 10.23
C TRP A 153 0.43 -3.87 10.54
N PHE A 154 -0.45 -3.60 9.58
CA PHE A 154 -1.60 -2.72 9.75
C PHE A 154 -2.79 -3.37 10.48
N LEU A 155 -2.78 -4.67 10.74
CA LEU A 155 -3.85 -5.33 11.50
C LEU A 155 -3.79 -4.96 13.00
N VAL A 156 -4.50 -3.87 13.34
CA VAL A 156 -4.73 -3.37 14.70
C VAL A 156 -6.20 -2.99 14.82
N GLY A 157 -6.89 -3.46 15.87
CA GLY A 157 -8.34 -3.29 15.96
C GLY A 157 -8.82 -1.85 16.00
N SER A 158 -8.09 -0.95 16.65
CA SER A 158 -8.40 0.48 16.64
C SER A 158 -8.19 1.13 15.26
N LEU A 159 -7.26 0.64 14.44
CA LEU A 159 -7.20 1.03 13.03
C LEU A 159 -8.42 0.52 12.27
N MET A 160 -8.78 -0.76 12.43
CA MET A 160 -9.95 -1.34 11.75
C MET A 160 -11.23 -0.59 12.12
N GLU A 161 -11.37 -0.21 13.40
CA GLU A 161 -12.48 0.58 13.92
C GLU A 161 -12.58 1.94 13.23
N TYR A 162 -11.44 2.61 13.06
CA TYR A 162 -11.39 3.90 12.37
C TYR A 162 -11.77 3.76 10.90
N LEU A 163 -11.23 2.75 10.21
CA LEU A 163 -11.55 2.50 8.80
C LEU A 163 -13.05 2.23 8.61
N ASP A 164 -13.62 1.35 9.44
CA ASP A 164 -15.03 0.95 9.37
C ASP A 164 -15.96 2.10 9.78
N LYS A 165 -15.80 2.65 10.98
CA LYS A 165 -16.78 3.57 11.58
C LYS A 165 -16.57 5.04 11.22
N LYS A 166 -15.32 5.46 10.96
CA LYS A 166 -15.00 6.88 10.72
C LYS A 166 -14.77 7.16 9.24
N MET A 167 -14.06 6.27 8.55
CA MET A 167 -13.80 6.45 7.13
C MET A 167 -14.87 5.80 6.24
N ASN A 168 -15.65 4.85 6.75
CA ASN A 168 -16.56 4.04 5.93
C ASN A 168 -15.81 3.38 4.76
N LEU A 169 -14.64 2.80 5.06
CA LEU A 169 -13.80 2.07 4.13
C LEU A 169 -13.86 0.58 4.42
N LYS A 170 -14.00 -0.21 3.35
CA LYS A 170 -13.79 -1.64 3.40
C LYS A 170 -12.30 -1.93 3.54
N TYR A 171 -11.92 -2.96 4.30
CA TYR A 171 -10.54 -3.40 4.43
C TYR A 171 -10.39 -4.89 4.17
N VAL A 172 -9.24 -5.29 3.64
CA VAL A 172 -8.82 -6.70 3.58
C VAL A 172 -7.38 -6.79 4.08
N THR A 173 -7.13 -7.64 5.07
CA THR A 173 -5.80 -7.79 5.66
C THR A 173 -5.46 -9.21 6.06
N LEU A 174 -4.18 -9.55 5.97
CA LEU A 174 -3.66 -10.84 6.43
C LEU A 174 -3.64 -10.89 7.96
N ILE A 175 -3.97 -12.06 8.53
CA ILE A 175 -3.87 -12.26 9.98
C ILE A 175 -2.48 -12.70 10.41
N LYS A 176 -2.13 -12.36 11.65
CA LYS A 176 -1.02 -13.01 12.36
C LYS A 176 -1.50 -14.36 12.89
N LEU A 177 -0.74 -15.42 12.58
CA LEU A 177 -1.04 -16.79 12.98
C LEU A 177 -0.57 -17.04 14.42
N TYR A 178 -1.25 -16.42 15.38
CA TYR A 178 -1.11 -16.78 16.80
C TYR A 178 -1.89 -18.06 17.10
N ASN A 179 -1.47 -18.82 18.12
CA ASN A 179 -2.09 -20.12 18.45
C ASN A 179 -3.61 -20.02 18.59
N ASN A 180 -4.13 -19.00 19.27
CA ASN A 180 -5.57 -18.78 19.42
C ASN A 180 -6.30 -18.56 18.08
N ARG A 181 -5.68 -17.88 17.11
CA ARG A 181 -6.24 -17.70 15.76
C ARG A 181 -6.20 -18.99 14.95
N ILE A 182 -5.12 -19.78 15.11
CA ILE A 182 -5.01 -21.08 14.45
C ILE A 182 -6.09 -22.03 14.95
N GLU A 183 -6.26 -22.14 16.27
CA GLU A 183 -7.28 -23.01 16.86
C GLU A 183 -8.71 -22.55 16.50
N GLU A 184 -8.95 -21.24 16.42
CA GLU A 184 -10.23 -20.71 15.92
C GLU A 184 -10.50 -21.07 14.45
N MET A 185 -9.48 -21.07 13.58
CA MET A 185 -9.65 -21.51 12.19
C MET A 185 -9.89 -23.01 12.08
N LYS A 186 -9.20 -23.81 12.89
CA LYS A 186 -9.40 -25.27 12.96
C LYS A 186 -10.74 -25.67 13.55
N SER A 187 -11.35 -24.81 14.37
CA SER A 187 -12.65 -25.09 14.98
C SER A 187 -13.80 -25.01 13.98
N ILE A 188 -13.56 -24.57 12.74
CA ILE A 188 -14.59 -24.50 11.70
C ILE A 188 -14.90 -25.93 11.22
N PRO A 189 -16.17 -26.37 11.29
CA PRO A 189 -16.59 -27.68 10.79
C PRO A 189 -16.22 -27.90 9.32
N LYS A 190 -15.80 -29.11 8.95
CA LYS A 190 -15.32 -29.43 7.59
C LYS A 190 -16.40 -29.29 6.51
N ASP A 191 -17.66 -29.44 6.90
CA ASP A 191 -18.84 -29.27 6.04
C ASP A 191 -19.17 -27.80 5.76
N GLU A 192 -18.66 -26.86 6.55
CA GLU A 192 -18.76 -25.41 6.25
C GLU A 192 -17.75 -24.95 5.19
N PHE A 193 -16.75 -25.78 4.88
CA PHE A 193 -15.75 -25.47 3.86
C PHE A 193 -16.28 -25.80 2.46
N GLY A 194 -16.45 -24.76 1.64
CA GLY A 194 -16.77 -24.88 0.22
C GLY A 194 -15.52 -24.90 -0.67
N PRO A 195 -15.62 -25.42 -1.91
CA PRO A 195 -14.52 -25.34 -2.87
C PRO A 195 -14.25 -23.89 -3.28
N LEU A 196 -12.98 -23.49 -3.28
CA LEU A 196 -12.58 -22.22 -3.87
C LEU A 196 -12.39 -22.41 -5.39
N VAL A 197 -13.30 -21.85 -6.17
CA VAL A 197 -13.37 -21.99 -7.63
C VAL A 197 -12.01 -21.72 -8.28
N GLY A 198 -11.57 -22.66 -9.13
CA GLY A 198 -10.32 -22.55 -9.87
C GLY A 198 -9.07 -22.93 -9.07
N THR A 199 -9.23 -23.51 -7.88
CA THR A 199 -8.12 -23.99 -7.02
C THR A 199 -8.44 -25.35 -6.40
N ASP A 200 -7.43 -25.99 -5.83
CA ASP A 200 -7.53 -27.19 -5.00
C ASP A 200 -7.84 -26.88 -3.52
N ARG A 201 -8.14 -25.61 -3.21
CA ARG A 201 -8.30 -25.11 -1.85
C ARG A 201 -9.77 -25.05 -1.45
N LEU A 202 -10.00 -25.12 -0.15
CA LEU A 202 -11.30 -24.94 0.45
C LEU A 202 -11.38 -23.59 1.18
N ILE A 203 -12.57 -23.04 1.31
CA ILE A 203 -12.80 -21.76 1.95
C ILE A 203 -14.02 -21.79 2.87
N ALA A 204 -13.89 -21.18 4.04
CA ALA A 204 -14.97 -21.00 5.00
C ALA A 204 -14.91 -19.61 5.64
N PHE A 205 -16.00 -19.22 6.29
CA PHE A 205 -16.15 -17.91 6.90
C PHE A 205 -16.71 -18.01 8.30
N LYS A 206 -16.23 -17.13 9.16
CA LYS A 206 -16.70 -17.01 10.52
C LYS A 206 -16.60 -15.57 10.97
N ASP A 207 -17.56 -15.12 11.76
CA ASP A 207 -17.42 -13.86 12.46
C ASP A 207 -16.45 -14.02 13.64
N THR A 208 -15.52 -13.08 13.77
CA THR A 208 -14.59 -13.03 14.89
C THR A 208 -14.55 -11.65 15.52
N THR A 209 -14.12 -11.61 16.77
CA THR A 209 -13.81 -10.36 17.47
C THR A 209 -12.34 -9.98 17.27
N LEU A 210 -12.06 -8.69 17.40
CA LEU A 210 -10.72 -8.12 17.40
C LEU A 210 -10.60 -7.14 18.56
N ARG A 211 -9.50 -7.20 19.32
CA ARG A 211 -9.29 -6.28 20.44
C ARG A 211 -9.31 -4.83 19.96
N ASN A 212 -10.08 -3.97 20.64
CA ASN A 212 -10.30 -2.56 20.31
C ASN A 212 -11.06 -2.33 18.99
N PHE A 213 -11.84 -3.30 18.53
CA PHE A 213 -12.81 -3.16 17.45
C PHE A 213 -14.22 -3.39 18.01
N SER A 214 -15.17 -2.54 17.68
CA SER A 214 -16.56 -2.67 18.12
C SER A 214 -17.32 -3.63 17.20
N GLY A 215 -17.80 -4.73 17.78
CA GLY A 215 -18.52 -5.78 17.04
C GLY A 215 -17.61 -6.88 16.48
N SER A 216 -18.08 -7.50 15.40
CA SER A 216 -17.40 -8.59 14.70
C SER A 216 -16.85 -8.16 13.34
N THR A 217 -15.80 -8.84 12.90
CA THR A 217 -15.22 -8.77 11.55
C THR A 217 -15.25 -10.16 10.94
N LYS A 218 -15.38 -10.22 9.60
CA LYS A 218 -15.42 -11.46 8.84
C LYS A 218 -14.01 -12.05 8.74
N LEU A 219 -13.82 -13.23 9.31
CA LEU A 219 -12.64 -14.07 9.12
C LEU A 219 -12.89 -15.00 7.95
N GLY A 220 -12.15 -14.80 6.86
CA GLY A 220 -12.07 -15.76 5.76
C GLY A 220 -10.91 -16.72 5.99
N VAL A 221 -11.21 -18.03 5.92
CA VAL A 221 -10.26 -19.11 6.17
C VAL A 221 -10.11 -19.94 4.92
N VAL A 222 -8.89 -20.02 4.39
CA VAL A 222 -8.53 -20.91 3.29
C VAL A 222 -7.81 -22.12 3.86
N CYS A 223 -8.35 -23.30 3.61
CA CYS A 223 -7.78 -24.59 3.98
C CYS A 223 -7.22 -25.30 2.73
N PHE A 224 -6.04 -25.91 2.86
CA PHE A 224 -5.41 -26.68 1.78
C PHE A 224 -4.42 -27.70 2.37
N LEU A 225 -4.07 -28.71 1.58
CA LEU A 225 -3.05 -29.69 1.94
C LEU A 225 -1.69 -29.27 1.37
N GLU A 226 -0.67 -29.26 2.23
CA GLU A 226 0.72 -29.06 1.83
C GLU A 226 1.59 -30.08 2.56
N ASP A 227 2.37 -30.86 1.82
CA ASP A 227 3.18 -31.99 2.33
C ASP A 227 2.37 -32.99 3.17
N GLY A 228 1.14 -33.28 2.75
CA GLY A 228 0.22 -34.17 3.46
C GLY A 228 -0.32 -33.61 4.79
N LYS A 229 -0.04 -32.34 5.11
CA LYS A 229 -0.54 -31.66 6.31
C LYS A 229 -1.56 -30.59 5.93
N GLU A 230 -2.65 -30.54 6.68
CA GLU A 230 -3.67 -29.51 6.57
C GLU A 230 -3.10 -28.17 7.06
N LYS A 231 -3.13 -27.16 6.20
CA LYS A 231 -2.70 -25.79 6.50
C LYS A 231 -3.85 -24.81 6.33
N TYR A 232 -3.81 -23.77 7.14
CA TYR A 232 -4.82 -22.72 7.19
C TYR A 232 -4.19 -21.36 6.96
N HIS A 233 -4.82 -20.57 6.09
CA HIS A 233 -4.52 -19.16 5.90
C HIS A 233 -5.76 -18.33 6.18
N GLY A 234 -5.62 -17.32 7.04
CA GLY A 234 -6.70 -16.41 7.36
C GLY A 234 -6.50 -15.00 6.79
N TYR A 235 -7.61 -14.31 6.57
CA TYR A 235 -7.65 -12.87 6.35
C TYR A 235 -8.88 -12.28 7.05
N LEU A 236 -8.80 -11.00 7.42
CA LEU A 236 -9.91 -10.26 8.01
C LEU A 236 -10.42 -9.22 7.03
N THR A 237 -11.74 -9.01 7.07
CA THR A 237 -12.44 -8.02 6.26
C THR A 237 -13.72 -7.55 6.96
N ASN A 238 -14.13 -6.31 6.70
CA ASN A 238 -15.49 -5.82 6.97
C ASN A 238 -16.36 -5.83 5.69
N ASP A 239 -15.87 -6.38 4.58
CA ASP A 239 -16.62 -6.54 3.35
C ASP A 239 -17.48 -7.81 3.40
N TYR A 240 -18.74 -7.64 3.79
CA TYR A 240 -19.77 -8.70 3.80
C TYR A 240 -20.54 -8.80 2.48
N GLU A 241 -20.33 -7.85 1.55
CA GLU A 241 -21.12 -7.74 0.32
C GLU A 241 -20.42 -8.38 -0.89
N SER A 242 -19.09 -8.28 -0.96
CA SER A 242 -18.33 -8.88 -2.06
C SER A 242 -18.28 -10.40 -1.93
N SER A 243 -18.32 -11.07 -3.08
CA SER A 243 -18.08 -12.51 -3.13
C SER A 243 -16.67 -12.87 -2.68
N GLU A 244 -16.52 -14.08 -2.18
CA GLU A 244 -15.33 -14.58 -1.54
C GLU A 244 -14.16 -14.70 -2.52
N GLY A 245 -14.45 -15.23 -3.72
CA GLY A 245 -13.49 -15.29 -4.82
C GLY A 245 -13.00 -13.90 -5.22
N ARG A 246 -13.88 -12.89 -5.18
CA ARG A 246 -13.49 -11.50 -5.45
C ARG A 246 -12.54 -10.97 -4.37
N ILE A 247 -12.87 -11.14 -3.09
CA ILE A 247 -12.01 -10.68 -1.98
C ILE A 247 -10.63 -11.34 -2.05
N LEU A 248 -10.56 -12.63 -2.37
CA LEU A 248 -9.30 -13.34 -2.53
C LEU A 248 -8.49 -12.88 -3.75
N ASN A 249 -9.15 -12.61 -4.87
CA ASN A 249 -8.50 -12.06 -6.06
C ASN A 249 -7.92 -10.68 -5.77
N GLU A 250 -8.71 -9.79 -5.19
CA GLU A 250 -8.26 -8.45 -4.77
C GLU A 250 -7.09 -8.56 -3.78
N LYS A 251 -7.15 -9.47 -2.80
CA LYS A 251 -6.04 -9.75 -1.88
C LYS A 251 -4.77 -10.19 -2.62
N SER A 252 -4.90 -11.05 -3.64
CA SER A 252 -3.76 -11.55 -4.42
C SER A 252 -3.07 -10.43 -5.20
N TRP A 253 -3.82 -9.44 -5.68
CA TRP A 253 -3.29 -8.30 -6.42
C TRP A 253 -2.49 -7.33 -5.57
N ARG A 254 -2.54 -7.45 -4.23
CA ARG A 254 -1.64 -6.71 -3.33
C ARG A 254 -0.17 -6.93 -3.70
N TRP A 255 0.20 -8.13 -4.17
CA TRP A 255 1.58 -8.44 -4.59
C TRP A 255 2.14 -7.47 -5.66
N ARG A 256 1.28 -6.80 -6.44
CA ARG A 256 1.71 -5.80 -7.42
C ARG A 256 2.49 -4.63 -6.79
N ILE A 257 2.23 -4.28 -5.52
CA ILE A 257 2.99 -3.24 -4.82
C ILE A 257 4.42 -3.72 -4.48
N GLU A 258 4.61 -5.03 -4.30
CA GLU A 258 5.94 -5.60 -4.06
C GLU A 258 6.77 -5.62 -5.33
N ASN A 259 6.16 -5.81 -6.50
CA ASN A 259 6.83 -5.63 -7.79
C ASN A 259 7.24 -4.16 -7.99
N PHE A 260 6.36 -3.21 -7.64
CA PHE A 260 6.72 -1.79 -7.63
C PHE A 260 7.95 -1.52 -6.75
N PHE A 261 8.05 -2.10 -5.55
CA PHE A 261 9.26 -1.92 -4.74
C PHE A 261 10.52 -2.53 -5.36
N LYS A 262 10.41 -3.63 -6.11
CA LYS A 262 11.57 -4.25 -6.79
C LYS A 262 12.05 -3.43 -7.98
N ASP A 263 11.14 -2.82 -8.72
CA ASP A 263 11.49 -2.04 -9.92
C ASP A 263 12.08 -0.66 -9.56
N TYR A 264 11.91 -0.23 -8.30
CA TYR A 264 12.36 1.05 -7.79
C TYR A 264 13.60 0.89 -6.89
N ASP A 265 14.67 0.31 -7.47
CA ASP A 265 16.00 0.08 -6.83
C ASP A 265 16.69 1.35 -6.27
N PHE A 266 16.13 2.55 -6.51
CA PHE A 266 16.62 3.81 -5.93
C PHE A 266 15.96 4.18 -4.59
N LEU A 267 14.93 3.46 -4.17
CA LEU A 267 14.40 3.46 -2.80
C LEU A 267 15.23 2.49 -1.97
#